data_AF-A0A9E3E3X2-F1
#
_entry.id   AF-A0A9E3E3X2-F1
#
_cell.length_a   1.000
_cell.length_b   1.000
_cell.length_c   1.000
_cell.angle_alpha   90.00
_cell.angle_beta   90.00
_cell.angle_gamma   90.00
#
_symmetry.space_group_name_H-M   'P 1'
#
loop_
_entity.id
_entity.type
_entity.pdbx_description
1 polymer ?
#
loop_
_entity_poly.entity_id
_entity_poly.type
_entity_poly.pdbx_seq_one_letter_code
_entity_poly.pdbx_strand_id
1 'polypeptide(L)'
;MNVRFGSKADILRLDAGYGFARVRSRLMTSNRASSSGSLWRNHDFVKLWSAQTVSQFGTQISLLAVPLVAVLLLEVTPFQFAVLGAVEFMPFVVVSLPAGVWVDRLPRRPILIIADIGRAISLASIPVTYLMHGLTIWQLYVVGFTNGVLTVFFDVAY
;
A
#
# COMPACT_ATOMS: atom_id res chain seq x y z
N MET A 1 -49.07 46.76 -37.20
CA MET A 1 -48.73 45.69 -36.24
C MET A 1 -47.42 46.10 -35.58
N ASN A 2 -47.46 46.65 -34.37
CA ASN A 2 -46.30 47.31 -33.73
C ASN A 2 -46.00 46.61 -32.40
N VAL A 3 -44.84 45.94 -32.31
CA VAL A 3 -44.40 45.17 -31.14
C VAL A 3 -43.56 46.10 -30.26
N ARG A 4 -44.08 46.45 -29.07
CA ARG A 4 -43.34 47.22 -28.06
C ARG A 4 -42.32 46.31 -27.38
N PHE A 5 -41.04 46.52 -27.68
CA PHE A 5 -39.93 45.92 -26.93
C PHE A 5 -39.77 46.63 -25.58
N GLY A 6 -39.83 45.83 -24.51
CA GLY A 6 -39.66 46.28 -23.13
C GLY A 6 -38.30 46.96 -22.90
N SER A 7 -38.34 47.99 -22.05
CA SER A 7 -37.18 48.80 -21.67
C SER A 7 -36.08 47.94 -21.05
N LYS A 8 -34.81 48.26 -21.32
CA LYS A 8 -33.62 47.56 -20.76
C LYS A 8 -33.64 47.46 -19.22
N ALA A 9 -34.40 48.32 -18.54
CA ALA A 9 -34.58 48.28 -17.09
C ALA A 9 -35.36 47.04 -16.59
N ASP A 10 -36.23 46.46 -17.43
CA ASP A 10 -37.02 45.26 -17.06
C ASP A 10 -36.18 43.98 -17.11
N ILE A 11 -35.14 43.94 -17.96
CA ILE A 11 -34.27 42.76 -18.12
C ILE A 11 -33.35 42.57 -16.90
N LEU A 12 -32.88 43.67 -16.29
CA LEU A 12 -31.97 43.62 -15.14
C LEU A 12 -32.66 43.30 -13.81
N ARG A 13 -33.99 43.47 -13.72
CA ARG A 13 -34.77 43.09 -12.53
C ARG A 13 -35.15 41.60 -12.52
N LEU A 14 -35.11 40.93 -13.68
CA LEU A 14 -35.44 39.51 -13.82
C LEU A 14 -34.30 38.55 -13.44
N ASP A 15 -33.03 38.98 -13.44
CA ASP A 15 -31.91 38.07 -13.13
C ASP A 15 -31.52 38.02 -11.64
N ALA A 16 -31.84 39.07 -10.86
CA ALA A 16 -31.38 39.17 -9.48
C ALA A 16 -32.05 38.18 -8.50
N GLY A 17 -33.26 37.69 -8.82
CA GLY A 17 -34.02 36.76 -7.96
C GLY A 17 -34.00 35.30 -8.40
N TYR A 18 -33.82 35.02 -9.71
CA TYR A 18 -34.00 33.69 -10.27
C TYR A 18 -32.71 32.83 -10.28
N GLY A 19 -31.53 33.45 -10.26
CA GLY A 19 -30.24 32.74 -10.27
C GLY A 19 -29.92 31.99 -8.98
N PHE A 20 -30.24 32.56 -7.82
CA PHE A 20 -29.87 32.00 -6.52
C PHE A 20 -30.76 30.83 -6.07
N ALA A 21 -32.04 30.82 -6.46
CA ALA A 21 -32.97 29.74 -6.11
C ALA A 21 -32.63 28.41 -6.82
N ARG A 22 -32.03 28.47 -8.01
CA ARG A 22 -31.71 27.27 -8.82
C ARG A 22 -30.38 26.62 -8.45
N VAL A 23 -29.43 27.39 -7.92
CA VAL A 23 -28.11 26.85 -7.49
C VAL A 23 -28.23 26.13 -6.14
N ARG A 24 -29.09 26.62 -5.23
CA ARG A 24 -29.25 26.03 -3.89
C ARG A 24 -29.97 24.67 -3.90
N SER A 25 -30.84 24.41 -4.88
CA SER A 25 -31.57 23.13 -4.99
C SER A 25 -30.72 21.98 -5.55
N ARG A 26 -29.56 22.27 -6.17
CA ARG A 26 -28.63 21.25 -6.68
C ARG A 26 -27.66 20.69 -5.63
N LEU A 27 -27.56 21.33 -4.46
CA LEU A 27 -26.65 20.91 -3.38
C LEU A 27 -27.32 19.98 -2.35
N MET A 28 -28.64 19.78 -2.41
CA MET A 28 -29.40 19.00 -1.41
C MET A 28 -29.82 17.60 -1.87
N THR A 29 -29.52 17.17 -3.11
CA THR A 29 -29.99 15.87 -3.63
C THR A 29 -28.90 14.92 -4.13
N SER A 30 -27.62 15.14 -3.82
CA SER A 30 -26.65 14.03 -3.91
C SER A 30 -26.67 13.20 -2.61
N ASN A 31 -27.86 12.75 -2.21
CA ASN A 31 -27.99 11.58 -1.38
C ASN A 31 -27.56 10.39 -2.25
N ARG A 32 -26.25 10.20 -2.41
CA ARG A 32 -25.72 8.85 -2.66
C ARG A 32 -26.04 8.10 -1.38
N ALA A 33 -27.25 7.54 -1.32
CA ALA A 33 -27.47 6.34 -0.57
C ALA A 33 -26.42 5.36 -1.11
N SER A 34 -25.24 5.34 -0.49
CA SER A 34 -24.37 4.18 -0.52
C SER A 34 -25.29 3.07 -0.09
N SER A 35 -25.75 2.28 -1.06
CA SER A 35 -26.57 1.11 -0.82
C SER A 35 -25.94 0.40 0.36
N SER A 36 -26.65 0.35 1.49
CA SER A 36 -26.27 -0.40 2.69
C SER A 36 -26.35 -1.90 2.42
N GLY A 37 -25.87 -2.34 1.25
CA GLY A 37 -25.49 -3.70 1.00
C GLY A 37 -24.23 -3.94 1.82
N SER A 38 -24.29 -4.97 2.66
CA SER A 38 -23.15 -5.50 3.38
C SER A 38 -21.88 -5.43 2.52
N LEU A 39 -20.81 -4.80 3.02
CA LEU A 39 -19.51 -4.72 2.31
C LEU A 39 -19.00 -6.13 1.94
N TRP A 40 -19.39 -7.14 2.71
CA TRP A 40 -19.16 -8.55 2.45
C TRP A 40 -19.82 -9.10 1.18
N ARG A 41 -20.77 -8.37 0.60
CA ARG A 41 -21.44 -8.71 -0.67
C ARG A 41 -20.75 -8.07 -1.88
N ASN A 42 -19.81 -7.15 -1.65
CA ASN A 42 -18.99 -6.57 -2.69
C ASN A 42 -17.76 -7.47 -2.91
N HIS A 43 -17.73 -8.18 -4.05
CA HIS A 43 -16.65 -9.11 -4.39
C HIS A 43 -15.27 -8.44 -4.43
N ASP A 44 -15.18 -7.19 -4.86
CA ASP A 44 -13.91 -6.47 -4.89
C ASP A 44 -13.41 -6.16 -3.48
N PHE A 45 -14.31 -5.82 -2.55
CA PHE A 45 -13.98 -5.60 -1.14
C PHE A 45 -13.49 -6.88 -0.47
N VAL A 46 -14.23 -7.99 -0.62
CA VAL A 46 -13.84 -9.28 -0.02
C VAL A 46 -12.51 -9.78 -0.58
N LYS A 47 -12.26 -9.58 -1.88
CA LYS A 47 -10.99 -9.92 -2.51
C LYS A 47 -9.83 -9.10 -1.96
N LEU A 48 -9.99 -7.78 -1.84
CA LEU A 48 -8.97 -6.90 -1.25
C LEU A 48 -8.72 -7.22 0.22
N TRP A 49 -9.79 -7.39 1.00
CA TRP A 49 -9.70 -7.64 2.44
C TRP A 49 -9.05 -8.99 2.75
N SER A 50 -9.41 -10.06 2.01
CA SER A 50 -8.78 -11.37 2.17
C SER A 50 -7.31 -11.37 1.73
N ALA A 51 -6.98 -10.76 0.59
CA ALA A 51 -5.60 -10.63 0.13
C ALA A 51 -4.73 -9.84 1.13
N GLN A 52 -5.26 -8.74 1.68
CA GLN A 52 -4.54 -7.92 2.66
C GLN A 52 -4.37 -8.65 3.99
N THR A 53 -5.39 -9.41 4.43
CA THR A 53 -5.32 -10.23 5.65
C THR A 53 -4.27 -11.32 5.52
N VAL A 54 -4.28 -12.06 4.40
CA VAL A 54 -3.29 -13.11 4.12
C VAL A 54 -1.88 -12.51 4.02
N SER A 55 -1.73 -11.36 3.37
CA SER A 55 -0.42 -10.69 3.25
C SER A 55 0.11 -10.21 4.59
N GLN A 56 -0.73 -9.62 5.45
CA GLN A 56 -0.32 -9.20 6.78
C GLN A 56 0.03 -10.40 7.66
N PHE A 57 -0.79 -11.45 7.62
CA PHE A 57 -0.51 -12.67 8.37
C PHE A 57 0.79 -13.34 7.92
N GLY A 58 1.00 -13.44 6.60
CA GLY A 58 2.24 -13.95 6.02
C GLY A 58 3.44 -13.09 6.41
N THR A 59 3.28 -11.76 6.47
CA THR A 59 4.32 -10.84 6.93
C THR A 59 4.73 -11.14 8.37
N GLN A 60 3.77 -11.33 9.29
CA GLN A 60 4.06 -11.66 10.69
C GLN A 60 4.77 -13.00 10.84
N ILE A 61 4.33 -14.02 10.10
CA ILE A 61 5.00 -15.33 10.08
C ILE A 61 6.44 -15.17 9.60
N SER A 62 6.64 -14.37 8.55
CA SER A 62 7.93 -14.22 7.91
C SER A 62 8.98 -13.54 8.79
N LEU A 63 8.54 -12.61 9.65
CA LEU A 63 9.40 -11.98 10.66
C LEU A 63 10.02 -12.99 11.63
N LEU A 64 9.31 -14.09 11.90
CA LEU A 64 9.79 -15.15 12.78
C LEU A 64 10.46 -16.29 12.00
N ALA A 65 10.04 -16.52 10.75
CA ALA A 65 10.52 -17.64 9.95
C ALA A 65 12.03 -17.57 9.69
N VAL A 66 12.55 -16.42 9.27
CA VAL A 66 13.99 -16.25 8.99
C VAL A 66 14.87 -16.52 10.22
N PRO A 67 14.63 -15.89 11.39
CA PRO A 67 15.44 -16.15 12.58
C PRO A 67 15.26 -17.57 13.12
N LEU A 68 14.06 -18.15 13.04
CA LEU A 68 13.84 -19.55 13.45
C LEU A 68 14.57 -20.52 12.53
N VAL A 69 14.57 -20.32 11.22
CA VAL A 69 15.30 -21.14 10.26
C VAL A 69 16.81 -21.06 10.51
N ALA A 70 17.33 -19.87 10.77
CA ALA A 70 18.75 -19.68 11.09
C ALA A 70 19.17 -20.53 12.31
N VAL A 71 18.38 -20.51 13.39
CA VAL A 71 18.73 -21.22 14.63
C VAL A 71 18.41 -22.70 14.55
N LEU A 72 17.22 -23.08 14.07
CA LEU A 72 16.72 -24.45 14.13
C LEU A 72 17.21 -25.35 12.99
N LEU A 73 17.44 -24.81 11.80
CA LEU A 73 17.84 -25.61 10.63
C LEU A 73 19.33 -25.46 10.29
N LEU A 74 19.92 -24.31 10.56
CA LEU A 74 21.33 -24.04 10.24
C LEU A 74 22.25 -24.03 11.46
N GLU A 75 21.69 -24.12 12.68
CA GLU A 75 22.43 -24.13 13.95
C GLU A 75 23.51 -23.03 14.03
N VAL A 76 23.16 -21.83 13.54
CA VAL A 76 24.12 -20.73 13.38
C VAL A 76 24.64 -20.26 14.74
N THR A 77 25.90 -19.82 14.75
CA THR A 77 26.51 -19.25 15.95
C THR A 77 25.84 -17.93 16.35
N PRO A 78 25.92 -17.51 17.64
CA PRO A 78 25.37 -16.22 18.08
C PRO A 78 25.90 -15.02 17.29
N PHE A 79 27.18 -15.08 16.89
CA PHE A 79 27.78 -14.04 16.05
C PHE A 79 27.13 -13.98 14.66
N GLN A 80 26.97 -15.13 14.00
CA GLN A 80 26.30 -15.23 12.70
C GLN A 80 24.85 -14.74 12.73
N PHE A 81 24.14 -15.04 13.82
CA PHE A 81 22.78 -14.55 14.06
C PHE A 81 22.75 -13.03 14.27
N ALA A 82 23.70 -12.47 15.03
CA ALA A 82 23.83 -11.03 15.20
C ALA A 82 24.13 -10.32 13.87
N VAL A 83 25.00 -10.91 13.03
CA VAL A 83 25.27 -10.41 11.68
C VAL A 83 24.02 -10.46 10.80
N LEU A 84 23.20 -11.51 10.89
CA LEU A 84 21.94 -11.61 10.16
C LEU A 84 21.02 -10.43 10.49
N GLY A 85 20.81 -10.16 11.78
CA GLY A 85 20.03 -9.00 12.23
C GLY A 85 20.63 -7.68 11.75
N ALA A 86 21.95 -7.51 11.84
CA ALA A 86 22.61 -6.30 11.34
C ALA A 86 22.40 -6.08 9.84
N VAL A 87 22.47 -7.15 9.04
CA VAL A 87 22.22 -7.11 7.59
C VAL A 87 20.77 -6.78 7.27
N GLU A 88 19.80 -7.27 8.04
CA GLU A 88 18.39 -6.92 7.90
C GLU A 88 18.11 -5.46 8.22
N PHE A 89 18.80 -4.89 9.21
CA PHE A 89 18.67 -3.48 9.60
C PHE A 89 19.49 -2.52 8.74
N MET A 90 20.56 -2.98 8.11
CA MET A 90 21.46 -2.13 7.31
C MET A 90 20.73 -1.30 6.23
N PRO A 91 19.75 -1.84 5.47
CA PRO A 91 18.94 -1.07 4.53
C PRO A 91 18.25 0.14 5.16
N PHE A 92 17.73 0.02 6.39
CA PHE A 92 17.09 1.16 7.06
C PHE A 92 18.06 2.31 7.30
N VAL A 93 19.30 2.00 7.68
CA VAL A 93 20.32 3.02 7.93
C VAL A 93 20.76 3.69 6.62
N VAL A 94 20.96 2.90 5.57
CA VAL A 94 21.54 3.39 4.30
C VAL A 94 20.49 4.04 3.40
N VAL A 95 19.27 3.50 3.39
CA VAL A 95 18.25 3.80 2.37
C VAL A 95 17.13 4.71 2.90
N SER A 96 16.96 4.88 4.22
CA SER A 96 15.88 5.72 4.78
C SER A 96 15.87 7.16 4.27
N LEU A 97 17.03 7.82 4.24
CA LEU A 97 17.18 9.20 3.75
C LEU A 97 16.86 9.37 2.25
N PRO A 98 17.46 8.59 1.33
CA PRO A 98 17.15 8.70 -0.10
C PRO A 98 15.74 8.19 -0.45
N ALA A 99 15.22 7.19 0.28
CA ALA A 99 13.89 6.64 0.03
C ALA A 99 12.80 7.70 0.16
N GLY A 100 12.88 8.58 1.17
CA GLY A 100 11.91 9.68 1.33
C GLY A 100 11.78 10.56 0.08
N VAL A 101 12.92 10.96 -0.50
CA VAL A 101 12.96 11.82 -1.68
C VAL A 101 12.39 11.13 -2.93
N TRP A 102 12.60 9.82 -3.06
CA TRP A 102 12.15 9.04 -4.23
C TRP A 102 10.68 8.67 -4.15
N VAL A 103 10.18 8.33 -2.97
CA VAL A 103 8.79 7.93 -2.75
C VAL A 103 7.84 9.11 -2.91
N ASP A 104 8.25 10.32 -2.55
CA ASP A 104 7.46 11.54 -2.76
C ASP A 104 7.09 11.80 -4.24
N ARG A 105 7.82 11.19 -5.18
CA ARG A 105 7.63 11.36 -6.63
C ARG A 105 6.91 10.20 -7.31
N LEU A 106 6.68 9.09 -6.61
CA LEU A 106 6.14 7.87 -7.20
C LEU A 106 4.71 7.60 -6.70
N PRO A 107 3.85 6.99 -7.53
CA PRO A 107 2.55 6.53 -7.06
C PRO A 107 2.74 5.46 -5.97
N ARG A 108 2.09 5.64 -4.81
CA ARG A 108 2.26 4.78 -3.63
C ARG A 108 1.80 3.33 -3.87
N ARG A 109 0.73 3.16 -4.65
CA ARG A 109 0.06 1.87 -4.82
C ARG A 109 0.94 0.79 -5.49
N PRO A 110 1.66 1.08 -6.60
CA PRO A 110 2.60 0.13 -7.17
C PRO A 110 3.79 -0.23 -6.26
N ILE A 111 4.29 0.71 -5.45
CA ILE A 111 5.42 0.47 -4.54
C ILE A 111 5.06 -0.60 -3.52
N LEU A 112 3.90 -0.45 -2.88
CA LEU A 112 3.41 -1.41 -1.87
C LEU A 112 3.23 -2.81 -2.48
N ILE A 113 2.67 -2.89 -3.70
CA ILE A 113 2.45 -4.17 -4.40
C ILE A 113 3.79 -4.85 -4.76
N ILE A 114 4.73 -4.09 -5.32
CA ILE A 114 6.05 -4.63 -5.70
C ILE A 114 6.82 -5.08 -4.45
N ALA A 115 6.75 -4.31 -3.37
CA ALA A 115 7.36 -4.67 -2.10
C ALA A 115 6.79 -5.97 -1.55
N ASP A 116 5.46 -6.11 -1.46
CA ASP A 116 4.84 -7.34 -0.96
C ASP A 116 5.19 -8.56 -1.82
N ILE A 117 5.13 -8.43 -3.16
CA ILE A 117 5.48 -9.51 -4.07
C ILE A 117 6.96 -9.88 -3.94
N GLY A 118 7.85 -8.88 -3.89
CA GLY A 118 9.29 -9.10 -3.74
C GLY A 118 9.64 -9.79 -2.42
N ARG A 119 8.99 -9.40 -1.33
CA ARG A 119 9.15 -10.03 0.00
C ARG A 119 8.66 -11.47 -0.04
N ALA A 120 7.47 -11.71 -0.58
CA ALA A 120 6.91 -13.05 -0.72
C ALA A 120 7.82 -13.98 -1.53
N ILE A 121 8.34 -13.52 -2.67
CA ILE A 121 9.28 -14.30 -3.51
C ILE A 121 10.58 -14.58 -2.75
N SER A 122 11.15 -13.56 -2.10
CA SER A 122 12.41 -13.71 -1.36
C SER A 122 12.28 -14.74 -0.24
N LEU A 123 11.19 -14.69 0.51
CA LEU A 123 10.90 -15.64 1.60
C LEU A 123 10.57 -17.03 1.08
N ALA A 124 9.84 -17.15 -0.04
CA ALA A 124 9.55 -18.43 -0.68
C ALA A 124 10.81 -19.13 -1.21
N SER A 125 11.90 -18.40 -1.46
CA SER A 125 13.18 -19.01 -1.88
C SER A 125 13.79 -19.91 -0.79
N ILE A 126 13.57 -19.61 0.49
CA ILE A 126 14.13 -20.37 1.63
C ILE A 126 13.64 -21.82 1.62
N PRO A 127 12.33 -22.12 1.68
CA PRO A 127 11.85 -23.51 1.67
C PRO A 127 12.18 -24.22 0.36
N VAL A 128 12.16 -23.52 -0.78
CA VAL A 128 12.54 -24.11 -2.08
C VAL A 128 14.00 -24.61 -2.04
N THR A 129 14.91 -23.81 -1.50
CA THR A 129 16.33 -24.16 -1.46
C THR A 129 16.64 -25.18 -0.36
N TYR A 130 15.88 -25.15 0.74
CA TYR A 130 15.90 -26.19 1.76
C TYR A 130 15.54 -27.57 1.19
N LEU A 131 14.46 -27.66 0.40
CA LEU A 131 14.07 -28.91 -0.27
C LEU A 131 15.13 -29.42 -1.26
N MET A 132 15.93 -28.52 -1.82
CA MET A 132 17.06 -28.84 -2.68
C MET A 132 18.36 -29.18 -1.90
N HIS A 133 18.31 -29.20 -0.57
CA HIS A 133 19.46 -29.40 0.33
C HIS A 133 20.60 -28.38 0.14
N GLY A 134 20.30 -27.21 -0.43
CA GLY A 134 21.25 -26.13 -0.70
C GLY A 134 21.15 -24.95 0.26
N LEU A 135 20.36 -25.05 1.33
CA LEU A 135 20.13 -23.95 2.26
C LEU A 135 21.43 -23.59 2.98
N THR A 136 21.82 -22.32 2.89
CA THR A 136 23.03 -21.79 3.54
C THR A 136 22.74 -20.48 4.23
N ILE A 137 23.62 -20.09 5.15
CA ILE A 137 23.50 -18.79 5.83
C ILE A 137 23.63 -17.59 4.88
N TRP A 138 24.42 -17.73 3.80
CA TRP A 138 24.55 -16.69 2.78
C TRP A 138 23.22 -16.35 2.12
N GLN A 139 22.39 -17.36 1.88
CA GLN A 139 21.03 -17.15 1.37
C GLN A 139 20.19 -16.34 2.36
N LEU A 140 20.27 -16.65 3.66
CA LEU A 140 19.55 -15.88 4.67
C LEU A 140 20.00 -14.42 4.73
N TYR A 141 21.31 -14.14 4.56
CA TYR A 141 21.79 -12.75 4.46
C TYR A 141 21.23 -12.03 3.24
N VAL A 142 21.21 -12.67 2.07
CA VAL A 142 20.66 -12.07 0.84
C VAL A 142 19.16 -11.82 0.98
N VAL A 143 18.41 -12.79 1.52
CA VAL A 143 16.97 -12.66 1.76
C VAL A 143 16.70 -11.57 2.79
N GLY A 144 17.42 -11.55 3.91
CA GLY A 144 17.29 -10.56 4.97
C GLY A 144 17.57 -9.15 4.46
N PHE A 145 18.65 -8.94 3.73
CA PHE A 145 18.98 -7.66 3.12
C PHE A 145 17.90 -7.20 2.13
N THR A 146 17.48 -8.07 1.22
CA THR A 146 16.45 -7.76 0.21
C THR A 146 15.12 -7.39 0.89
N ASN A 147 14.71 -8.18 1.88
CA ASN A 147 13.49 -7.93 2.65
C ASN A 147 13.58 -6.61 3.43
N GLY A 148 14.74 -6.28 4.01
CA GLY A 148 15.00 -5.00 4.66
C GLY A 148 14.86 -3.82 3.70
N VAL A 149 15.45 -3.90 2.49
CA VAL A 149 15.30 -2.86 1.46
C VAL A 149 13.83 -2.67 1.07
N LEU A 150 13.12 -3.76 0.78
CA LEU A 150 11.71 -3.69 0.39
C LEU A 150 10.83 -3.14 1.52
N THR A 151 11.15 -3.45 2.78
CA THR A 151 10.43 -2.92 3.94
C THR A 151 10.65 -1.42 4.07
N VAL A 152 11.87 -0.91 3.86
CA VAL A 152 12.11 0.56 3.85
C VAL A 152 11.25 1.25 2.81
N PHE A 153 11.17 0.72 1.58
CA PHE A 153 10.31 1.29 0.55
C PHE A 153 8.82 1.24 0.92
N PHE A 154 8.39 0.16 1.59
CA PHE A 154 7.03 0.01 2.06
C PHE A 154 6.70 1.03 3.17
N ASP A 155 7.56 1.15 4.18
CA ASP A 155 7.38 2.02 5.34
C ASP A 155 7.37 3.50 4.95
N VAL A 156 8.15 3.90 3.93
CA VAL A 156 8.16 5.28 3.44
C VAL A 156 6.92 5.59 2.58
N ALA A 157 6.33 4.58 1.93
CA ALA A 157 5.17 4.77 1.04
C ALA A 157 3.81 4.74 1.75
N TYR A 158 3.75 4.16 2.95
CA TYR A 158 2.53 4.01 3.76
C TYR A 158 2.17 5.30 4.51
#